data_AF-G8QNN2-F1
#
_entry.id   AF-G8QNN2-F1
#
_cell.length_a   1.000
_cell.length_b   1.000
_cell.length_c   1.000
_cell.angle_alpha   90.00
_cell.angle_beta   90.00
_cell.angle_gamma   90.00
#
_symmetry.space_group_name_H-M   'P 1'
#
loop_
_entity.id
_entity.type
_entity.pdbx_description
1 polymer ?
#
loop_
_entity_poly.entity_id
_entity_poly.type
_entity_poly.pdbx_seq_one_letter_code
_entity_poly.pdbx_strand_id
1 'polypeptide(L)' 'MSSKKPTNEHTSARVASTAAKLLSNPRTPASVKSVAASALTQKASSSKAKGK' A
#
# COMPACT_ATOMS: atom_id res chain seq x y z
N MET A 1 -13.55 22.75 -14.50
CA MET A 1 -13.16 21.83 -13.41
C MET A 1 -12.50 20.60 -14.04
N SER A 2 -11.19 20.43 -13.86
CA SER A 2 -10.43 19.35 -14.49
C SER A 2 -10.79 18.01 -13.85
N SER A 3 -11.59 17.22 -14.54
CA SER A 3 -11.97 15.84 -14.19
C SER A 3 -10.75 14.92 -14.28
N LYS A 4 -9.78 15.07 -13.37
CA LYS A 4 -8.72 14.07 -13.18
C LYS A 4 -9.42 12.86 -12.54
N LYS A 5 -9.82 11.87 -13.34
CA LYS A 5 -10.11 10.53 -12.82
C LYS A 5 -8.96 10.19 -11.86
N PRO A 6 -9.20 9.71 -10.63
CA PRO A 6 -8.11 9.21 -9.81
C PRO A 6 -7.50 8.05 -10.59
N THR A 7 -6.38 8.31 -11.24
CA THR A 7 -5.44 7.28 -11.64
C THR A 7 -5.24 6.44 -10.39
N ASN A 8 -5.40 5.13 -10.53
CA ASN A 8 -5.31 4.18 -9.42
C ASN A 8 -3.85 4.12 -8.91
N GLU A 9 -3.34 5.24 -8.39
CA GLU A 9 -2.05 5.49 -7.75
C GLU A 9 -2.07 4.92 -6.32
N HIS A 10 -2.69 3.76 -6.20
CA HIS A 10 -2.91 3.06 -4.96
C HIS A 10 -2.25 1.70 -5.16
N THR A 11 -1.54 1.24 -4.14
CA THR A 11 -1.05 -0.13 -4.09
C THR A 11 -2.23 -1.07 -4.36
N SER A 12 -2.19 -1.81 -5.47
CA SER A 12 -3.32 -2.67 -5.87
C SER A 12 -3.65 -3.68 -4.78
N ALA A 13 -4.91 -4.12 -4.71
CA ALA A 13 -5.36 -5.11 -3.71
C ALA A 13 -4.47 -6.37 -3.66
N ARG A 14 -3.95 -6.81 -4.82
CA ARG A 14 -2.99 -7.91 -4.94
C ARG A 14 -1.66 -7.63 -4.22
N VAL A 15 -1.10 -6.44 -4.42
CA VAL A 15 0.17 -6.04 -3.80
C VAL A 15 -0.02 -5.88 -2.29
N ALA A 16 -1.13 -5.32 -1.84
CA ALA A 16 -1.45 -5.21 -0.42
C ALA A 16 -1.62 -6.59 0.25
N SER A 17 -2.33 -7.52 -0.40
CA SER A 17 -2.48 -8.89 0.11
C SER A 17 -1.13 -9.61 0.20
N THR A 18 -0.27 -9.41 -0.79
CA THR A 18 1.08 -9.98 -0.80
C THR A 18 1.95 -9.35 0.30
N ALA A 19 1.92 -8.03 0.45
CA ALA A 19 2.61 -7.31 1.51
C ALA A 19 2.18 -7.74 2.91
N ALA A 20 0.87 -7.94 3.13
CA ALA A 20 0.35 -8.47 4.39
C ALA A 20 0.89 -9.88 4.69
N LYS A 21 0.88 -10.78 3.70
CA LYS A 21 1.46 -12.13 3.84
C LYS A 21 2.95 -12.10 4.16
N LEU A 22 3.69 -11.19 3.53
CA LEU A 22 5.13 -11.01 3.76
C LEU A 22 5.41 -10.50 5.18
N LEU A 23 4.58 -9.61 5.73
CA LEU A 23 4.72 -9.13 7.11
C LEU A 23 4.39 -10.22 8.14
N SER A 24 3.35 -11.02 7.90
CA SER A 24 2.94 -12.10 8.80
C SER A 24 3.90 -13.30 8.78
N ASN A 25 4.74 -13.44 7.76
CA ASN A 25 5.69 -14.53 7.68
C ASN A 25 6.97 -14.22 8.51
N PRO A 26 7.35 -15.08 9.48
CA PRO A 26 8.54 -14.86 10.30
C PRO A 26 9.86 -15.05 9.53
N ARG A 27 9.84 -15.79 8.41
CA ARG A 27 11.02 -16.04 7.56
C ARG A 27 11.34 -14.91 6.58
N THR A 28 10.49 -13.89 6.50
CA THR A 28 10.67 -12.78 5.56
C THR A 28 11.79 -11.85 6.03
N PRO A 29 12.74 -11.47 5.15
CA PRO A 29 13.81 -10.54 5.49
C PRO A 29 13.28 -9.19 5.97
N ALA A 30 14.01 -8.55 6.89
CA ALA A 30 13.62 -7.25 7.46
C ALA A 30 13.46 -6.16 6.39
N SER A 31 14.33 -6.15 5.37
CA SER A 31 14.22 -5.23 4.22
C SER A 31 12.90 -5.38 3.46
N VAL A 32 12.47 -6.62 3.22
CA VAL A 32 11.21 -6.93 2.55
C VAL A 32 10.02 -6.52 3.42
N LYS A 33 10.09 -6.72 4.74
CA LYS A 33 9.06 -6.25 5.68
C LYS A 33 8.92 -4.74 5.66
N SER A 34 10.02 -3.98 5.64
CA SER A 34 9.98 -2.52 5.54
C SER A 34 9.30 -2.06 4.25
N VAL A 35 9.64 -2.65 3.09
CA VAL A 35 9.02 -2.32 1.81
C VAL A 35 7.53 -2.69 1.79
N ALA A 36 7.17 -3.85 2.33
CA ALA A 36 5.78 -4.31 2.45
C ALA A 36 4.95 -3.37 3.35
N ALA A 37 5.51 -2.92 4.48
CA ALA A 37 4.88 -1.93 5.35
C ALA A 37 4.67 -0.59 4.64
N SER A 38 5.67 -0.09 3.90
CA SER A 38 5.54 1.13 3.10
C SER A 38 4.46 1.01 2.02
N ALA A 39 4.32 -0.15 1.37
CA ALA A 39 3.26 -0.40 0.40
C ALA A 39 1.86 -0.40 1.03
N LEU A 40 1.70 -0.98 2.23
CA LEU A 40 0.44 -0.91 2.99
C LEU A 40 0.13 0.53 3.42
N THR A 41 1.12 1.30 3.85
CA THR A 41 0.98 2.73 4.18
C THR A 41 0.54 3.55 2.98
N GLN A 42 1.07 3.28 1.77
CA GLN A 42 0.62 3.98 0.56
C GLN A 42 -0.85 3.66 0.25
N LYS A 43 -1.27 2.40 0.45
CA LYS A 43 -2.69 2.04 0.36
C LYS A 43 -3.55 2.78 1.40
N ALA A 44 -3.10 2.93 2.64
CA ALA A 44 -3.84 3.64 3.68
C ALA A 44 -3.84 5.17 3.48
N SER A 45 -2.72 5.75 3.08
CA SER A 45 -2.54 7.19 2.82
C SER A 45 -3.45 7.69 1.71
N SER A 46 -3.63 6.87 0.69
CA SER A 46 -4.53 7.14 -0.42
C SER A 46 -6.03 7.11 -0.03
N SER A 47 -6.38 6.58 1.15
CA SER A 47 -7.69 6.76 1.79
C SER A 47 -7.76 7.95 2.76
N LYS A 48 -6.60 8.51 3.16
CA LYS A 48 -6.48 9.61 4.12
C LYS A 48 -6.21 10.98 3.48
N ALA A 49 -5.76 11.02 2.22
CA ALA A 49 -5.49 12.25 1.47
C ALA A 49 -6.75 12.87 0.80
N LYS A 50 -7.93 12.30 1.04
CA LYS A 50 -9.23 12.89 0.66
C LYS A 50 -10.01 13.23 1.93
N GLY A 51 -9.45 14.14 2.72
CA GLY A 51 -9.98 14.48 4.04
C GLY A 51 -9.34 15.72 4.64
N LYS A 52 -9.34 16.83 3.91
CA LYS A 52 -9.47 18.20 4.40
C LYS A 52 -9.65 19.15 3.22
#